data_AF-A0A920DPA2-F1
#
_entry.id   AF-A0A920DPA2-F1
#
_cell.length_a   1.000
_cell.length_b   1.000
_cell.length_c   1.000
_cell.angle_alpha   90.00
_cell.angle_beta   90.00
_cell.angle_gamma   90.00
#
_symmetry.space_group_name_H-M   'P 1'
#
loop_
_entity.id
_entity.type
_entity.pdbx_description
1 polymer ?
#
loop_
_entity_poly.entity_id
_entity_poly.type
_entity_poly.pdbx_seq_one_letter_code
_entity_poly.pdbx_strand_id
1 'polypeptide(L)'
;MQENLRKIIRAFIIITASFVLIKIIMSFKKEISINELTESKRLISTEVVKLGSNKISVPVYGKLSSTIEINIVTEANGIFYGNNFKSGTKVFKGDTLDTLNMMNLKVI
;
A
#
# COMPACT_ATOMS: atom_id res chain seq x y z
N MET A 1 46.29 -43.16 -71.23
CA MET A 1 45.38 -42.06 -70.82
C MET A 1 44.77 -42.26 -69.42
N GLN A 2 44.44 -43.50 -69.00
CA GLN A 2 43.82 -43.77 -67.69
C GLN A 2 44.73 -43.54 -66.46
N GLU A 3 46.04 -43.69 -66.57
CA GLU A 3 46.96 -43.47 -65.42
C GLU A 3 47.07 -42.00 -65.01
N ASN A 4 47.09 -41.08 -65.97
CA ASN A 4 47.13 -39.64 -65.68
C ASN A 4 45.83 -39.18 -65.02
N LEU A 5 44.68 -39.70 -65.45
CA LEU A 5 43.38 -39.47 -64.80
C LEU A 5 43.37 -39.97 -63.35
N ARG A 6 43.92 -41.17 -63.08
CA ARG A 6 44.02 -41.72 -61.73
C ARG A 6 44.93 -40.88 -60.82
N LYS A 7 46.03 -40.32 -61.34
CA LYS A 7 46.91 -39.40 -60.60
C LYS A 7 46.19 -38.09 -60.26
N ILE A 8 45.45 -37.53 -61.21
CA ILE A 8 44.67 -36.29 -61.01
C ILE A 8 43.57 -36.49 -59.95
N ILE A 9 42.82 -37.59 -60.03
CA ILE A 9 41.73 -37.89 -59.08
C ILE A 9 42.29 -38.06 -57.66
N ARG A 10 43.42 -38.75 -57.48
CA ARG A 10 44.06 -38.90 -56.16
C ARG A 10 44.57 -37.57 -55.62
N ALA A 11 45.17 -36.74 -56.45
CA ALA A 11 45.62 -35.40 -56.05
C ALA A 11 44.43 -34.52 -55.60
N PHE A 12 43.32 -34.57 -56.33
CA PHE A 12 42.10 -33.83 -55.99
C PHE A 12 41.50 -34.27 -54.65
N ILE A 13 41.49 -35.57 -54.37
CA ILE A 13 41.01 -36.13 -53.09
C ILE A 13 41.88 -35.66 -51.93
N ILE A 14 43.20 -35.61 -52.09
CA ILE A 14 44.12 -35.17 -51.04
C ILE A 14 43.91 -33.67 -50.75
N ILE A 15 43.79 -32.85 -51.79
CA ILE A 15 43.57 -31.39 -51.65
C ILE A 15 42.25 -31.11 -50.92
N THR A 16 41.17 -31.80 -51.31
CA THR A 16 39.86 -31.63 -50.69
C THR A 16 39.84 -32.13 -49.23
N ALA A 17 40.48 -33.27 -48.95
CA ALA A 17 40.61 -33.78 -47.58
C ALA A 17 41.40 -32.83 -46.67
N SER A 18 42.52 -32.28 -47.15
CA SER A 18 43.32 -31.31 -46.40
C SER A 18 42.56 -30.01 -46.15
N PHE A 19 41.78 -29.52 -47.12
CA PHE A 19 40.96 -28.32 -46.96
C PHE A 19 39.90 -28.48 -45.86
N VAL A 20 39.24 -29.64 -45.83
CA VAL A 20 38.22 -29.96 -44.80
C VAL A 20 38.87 -30.04 -43.41
N LEU A 21 40.04 -30.67 -43.27
CA LEU A 21 40.75 -30.75 -41.99
C LEU A 21 41.14 -29.37 -41.44
N ILE A 22 41.63 -28.46 -42.29
CA ILE A 22 41.98 -27.09 -41.87
C ILE A 22 40.74 -26.33 -41.40
N LYS A 23 39.61 -26.45 -42.13
CA LYS A 23 38.34 -25.82 -41.75
C LYS A 23 37.83 -26.34 -40.41
N ILE A 24 37.96 -27.64 -40.15
CA ILE A 24 37.58 -28.25 -38.87
C ILE A 24 38.47 -27.70 -37.73
N ILE A 25 39.79 -27.68 -37.90
CA ILE A 25 40.72 -27.15 -36.87
C ILE A 25 40.45 -25.66 -36.60
N MET A 26 40.16 -24.86 -37.64
CA MET A 26 39.77 -23.46 -37.47
C MET A 26 38.41 -23.31 -36.78
N SER A 27 37.45 -24.20 -37.04
CA SER A 27 36.15 -24.20 -36.34
C SER A 27 36.29 -24.51 -34.85
N PHE A 28 37.35 -25.21 -34.46
CA PHE A 28 37.69 -25.47 -33.05
C PHE A 28 38.65 -24.45 -32.45
N LYS A 29 39.14 -23.47 -33.22
CA LYS A 29 39.69 -22.25 -32.62
C LYS A 29 38.51 -21.50 -32.00
N LYS A 30 38.17 -21.92 -30.79
CA LYS A 30 37.36 -21.17 -29.86
C LYS A 30 37.94 -19.77 -29.89
N GLU A 31 37.14 -18.81 -30.35
CA GLU A 31 37.48 -17.40 -30.26
C GLU A 31 38.04 -17.22 -28.86
N ILE A 32 39.31 -16.80 -28.76
CA ILE A 32 39.86 -16.41 -27.47
C ILE A 32 38.95 -15.27 -27.10
N SER A 33 37.98 -15.54 -26.23
CA SER A 33 37.19 -14.54 -25.57
C SER A 33 38.21 -13.80 -24.73
N ILE A 34 38.92 -12.85 -25.36
CA ILE A 34 39.32 -11.63 -24.70
C ILE A 34 38.04 -11.28 -23.97
N ASN A 35 38.08 -11.36 -22.63
CA ASN A 35 36.99 -10.89 -21.81
C ASN A 35 36.71 -9.49 -22.32
N GLU A 36 35.71 -9.34 -23.20
CA GLU A 36 35.08 -8.06 -23.42
C GLU A 36 34.65 -7.71 -22.01
N LEU A 37 35.36 -6.75 -21.41
CA LEU A 37 35.05 -6.23 -20.09
C LEU A 37 33.58 -5.93 -20.15
N THR A 38 32.78 -6.83 -19.58
CA THR A 38 31.34 -6.73 -19.62
C THR A 38 31.09 -5.47 -18.83
N GLU A 39 30.74 -4.38 -19.50
CA GLU A 39 30.51 -3.11 -18.82
C GLU A 39 29.47 -3.38 -17.74
N SER A 40 29.93 -3.42 -16.49
CA SER A 40 29.09 -3.62 -15.34
C SER A 40 28.22 -2.38 -15.21
N LYS A 41 27.04 -2.42 -15.82
CA LYS A 41 25.99 -1.45 -15.55
C LYS A 41 25.53 -1.70 -14.12
N ARG A 42 26.14 -0.98 -13.19
CA ARG A 42 25.76 -0.96 -11.78
C ARG A 42 24.27 -0.70 -11.71
N LEU A 43 23.50 -1.69 -11.27
CA LEU A 43 22.06 -1.57 -11.09
C LEU A 43 21.83 -0.59 -9.94
N ILE A 44 21.42 0.62 -10.28
CA ILE A 44 21.09 1.67 -9.30
C ILE A 44 19.57 1.73 -9.24
N SER A 45 19.02 1.44 -8.06
CA SER A 45 17.60 1.69 -7.82
C SER A 45 17.41 3.20 -7.71
N THR A 46 16.64 3.77 -8.64
CA THR A 46 16.30 5.19 -8.65
C THR A 46 14.79 5.33 -8.68
N GLU A 47 14.25 6.09 -7.74
CA GLU A 47 12.82 6.38 -7.66
C GLU A 47 12.61 7.88 -7.87
N VAL A 48 11.83 8.23 -8.88
CA VAL A 48 11.49 9.62 -9.19
C VAL A 48 10.29 10.01 -8.32
N VAL A 49 10.57 10.64 -7.18
CA VAL A 49 9.53 11.11 -6.25
C VAL A 49 8.83 12.34 -6.83
N LYS A 50 7.53 12.23 -7.07
CA LYS A 50 6.68 13.35 -7.51
C LYS A 50 6.05 13.99 -6.27
N LEU A 51 6.16 15.31 -6.13
CA LEU A 51 5.41 16.04 -5.11
C LEU A 51 3.92 16.04 -5.46
N GLY A 52 3.14 15.26 -4.70
CA GLY A 52 1.68 15.34 -4.69
C GLY A 52 1.18 16.31 -3.63
N SER A 53 -0.13 16.55 -3.63
CA SER A 53 -0.81 17.27 -2.54
C SER A 53 -0.79 16.42 -1.27
N ASN A 54 0.04 16.79 -0.30
CA ASN A 54 0.13 16.10 0.98
C ASN A 54 -0.73 16.84 2.02
N LYS A 55 -1.77 16.18 2.55
CA LYS A 55 -2.57 16.70 3.65
C LYS A 55 -2.01 16.18 4.97
N ILE A 56 -1.48 17.09 5.78
CA ILE A 56 -1.03 16.77 7.14
C ILE A 56 -2.24 16.92 8.07
N SER A 57 -2.58 15.87 8.80
CA SER A 57 -3.63 15.89 9.83
C SER A 57 -3.00 15.49 11.16
N VAL A 58 -3.14 16.35 12.16
CA VAL A 58 -2.68 16.08 13.52
C VAL A 58 -3.90 15.72 14.37
N PRO A 59 -3.97 14.50 14.95
CA PRO A 59 -5.07 14.14 15.84
C PRO A 59 -4.94 14.92 17.14
N VAL A 60 -6.03 15.56 17.55
CA VAL A 60 -6.14 16.24 18.85
C VAL A 60 -6.97 15.38 19.77
N TYR A 61 -6.43 15.09 20.95
CA TYR A 61 -7.09 14.30 21.98
C TYR A 61 -7.68 15.19 23.06
N GLY A 62 -8.88 14.86 23.54
CA GLY A 62 -9.55 15.59 24.60
C GLY A 62 -10.79 14.84 25.09
N LYS A 63 -11.30 15.26 26.25
CA LYS A 63 -12.57 14.77 26.78
C LYS A 63 -13.70 15.68 26.31
N LEU A 64 -14.78 15.11 25.77
CA LEU A 64 -15.98 15.87 25.45
C LEU A 64 -16.73 16.21 26.75
N SER A 65 -17.13 17.46 26.90
CA SER A 65 -18.00 17.94 27.97
C SER A 65 -19.26 18.58 27.39
N SER A 66 -20.33 18.64 28.18
CA SER A 66 -21.53 19.36 27.76
C SER A 66 -21.22 20.85 27.65
N THR A 67 -21.77 21.52 26.62
CA THR A 67 -21.67 22.97 26.49
C THR A 67 -22.45 23.68 27.60
N ILE A 68 -23.56 23.09 28.04
CA ILE A 68 -24.44 23.63 29.07
C ILE A 68 -24.88 22.47 29.96
N GLU A 69 -24.70 22.61 31.26
CA GLU A 69 -25.18 21.68 32.28
C GLU A 69 -26.10 22.45 33.21
N ILE A 70 -27.32 21.96 33.40
CA ILE A 70 -28.36 22.62 34.19
C ILE A 70 -28.83 21.65 35.26
N ASN A 71 -28.78 22.08 36.51
CA ASN A 71 -29.37 21.36 37.62
C ASN A 71 -30.81 21.85 37.83
N ILE A 72 -31.75 20.93 37.74
CA ILE A 72 -33.17 21.22 37.91
C ILE A 72 -33.52 20.94 39.37
N VAL A 73 -33.97 21.98 40.07
CA VAL A 73 -34.35 21.92 41.49
C VAL A 73 -35.82 22.32 41.62
N THR A 74 -36.53 21.71 42.57
CA THR A 74 -37.90 22.11 42.89
C THR A 74 -37.89 23.27 43.88
N GLU A 75 -38.67 24.31 43.60
CA GLU A 75 -38.85 25.45 44.51
C GLU A 75 -39.91 25.17 45.59
N ALA A 76 -40.72 24.12 45.41
CA ALA A 76 -41.82 23.76 46.30
C ALA A 76 -41.62 22.38 46.93
N ASN A 77 -42.16 22.22 48.14
CA ASN A 77 -42.20 20.95 48.86
C ASN A 77 -43.41 20.12 48.43
N GLY A 78 -43.19 18.84 48.09
CA GLY A 78 -44.24 17.92 47.72
C GLY A 78 -43.69 16.60 47.21
N ILE A 79 -44.59 15.72 46.77
CA ILE A 79 -44.22 14.42 46.17
C ILE A 79 -44.38 14.54 44.66
N PHE A 80 -43.34 14.15 43.92
CA PHE A 80 -43.40 14.05 42.46
C PHE A 80 -44.45 13.03 42.03
N TYR A 81 -45.33 13.44 41.13
CA TYR A 81 -46.44 12.65 40.65
C TYR A 81 -46.50 12.74 39.12
N GLY A 82 -46.14 11.66 38.45
CA GLY A 82 -46.16 11.57 37.00
C GLY A 82 -45.06 10.64 36.47
N ASN A 83 -45.19 10.30 35.19
CA ASN A 83 -44.21 9.49 34.45
C ASN A 83 -43.60 10.25 33.26
N ASN A 84 -43.78 11.57 33.25
CA ASN A 84 -43.44 12.44 32.11
C ASN A 84 -41.93 12.71 32.04
N PHE A 85 -41.23 12.65 33.18
CA PHE A 85 -39.78 12.77 33.25
C PHE A 85 -39.12 11.40 33.30
N LYS A 86 -38.46 11.01 32.19
CA LYS A 86 -37.67 9.77 32.10
C LYS A 86 -36.24 10.08 31.70
N SER A 87 -35.30 9.32 32.27
CA SER A 87 -33.88 9.44 31.90
C SER A 87 -33.67 9.19 30.41
N GLY A 88 -32.80 9.98 29.78
CA GLY A 88 -32.49 9.88 28.35
C GLY A 88 -33.51 10.53 27.40
N THR A 89 -34.52 11.21 27.92
CA THR A 89 -35.46 11.99 27.10
C THR A 89 -34.91 13.37 26.77
N LYS A 90 -35.31 13.91 25.61
CA LYS A 90 -35.04 15.30 25.25
C LYS A 90 -36.19 16.15 25.74
N VAL A 91 -35.86 17.25 26.39
CA VAL A 91 -36.81 18.23 26.92
C VAL A 91 -36.42 19.61 26.40
N PHE A 92 -37.42 20.41 26.09
CA PHE A 92 -37.23 21.79 25.66
C PHE A 92 -37.47 22.76 26.82
N LYS A 93 -36.91 23.96 26.68
CA LYS A 93 -37.14 25.02 27.66
C LYS A 93 -38.63 25.38 27.67
N GLY A 94 -39.26 25.24 28.85
CA GLY A 94 -40.69 25.50 29.04
C GLY A 94 -41.54 24.24 29.12
N ASP A 95 -40.98 23.06 28.82
CA ASP A 95 -41.70 21.80 28.98
C ASP A 95 -41.96 21.50 30.47
N THR A 96 -43.13 20.95 30.77
CA THR A 96 -43.43 20.43 32.11
C THR A 96 -42.76 19.09 32.30
N LEU A 97 -41.76 19.04 33.18
CA LEU A 97 -40.99 17.83 33.44
C LEU A 97 -41.83 16.84 34.27
N ASP A 98 -42.34 17.31 35.40
CA ASP A 98 -43.19 16.50 36.26
C ASP A 98 -44.15 17.40 37.06
N THR A 99 -45.23 16.82 37.56
CA THR A 99 -46.18 17.54 38.41
C THR A 99 -45.93 17.23 39.88
N LEU A 100 -46.06 18.24 40.73
CA LEU A 100 -45.83 18.09 42.16
C LEU A 100 -47.18 18.03 42.87
N ASN A 101 -47.44 16.94 43.61
CA ASN A 101 -48.62 16.85 44.46
C ASN A 101 -48.36 17.58 45.79
N MET A 102 -49.13 18.65 46.03
CA MET A 102 -48.98 19.55 47.18
C MET A 102 -49.84 19.18 48.40
N MET A 103 -50.43 17.98 48.45
CA MET A 103 -51.43 17.59 49.48
C MET A 103 -50.96 17.61 50.95
N ASN A 104 -49.69 17.86 51.25
CA ASN A 104 -49.18 18.06 52.61
C ASN A 104 -48.15 19.20 52.68
N LEU A 105 -48.56 20.40 52.28
CA LEU A 105 -47.82 21.61 52.64
C LEU A 105 -48.02 21.90 54.14
N LYS A 106 -47.06 21.49 54.97
CA LYS A 106 -46.84 22.18 56.25
C LYS A 106 -46.06 23.45 55.93
N VAL A 107 -46.77 24.57 55.89
CA VAL A 107 -46.14 25.89 55.94
C VAL A 107 -45.44 25.98 57.29
N ILE A 108 -44.11 26.10 57.27
CA ILE A 108 -43.30 26.50 58.42
C ILE A 108 -43.30 28.02 58.46
#